data_AF-A0A9D1IX26-F1
#
_entry.id   AF-A0A9D1IX26-F1
#
_cell.length_a   1.000
_cell.length_b   1.000
_cell.length_c   1.000
_cell.angle_alpha   90.00
_cell.angle_beta   90.00
_cell.angle_gamma   90.00
#
_symmetry.space_group_name_H-M   'P 1'
#
loop_
_entity.id
_entity.type
_entity.pdbx_description
1 polymer ?
#
loop_
_entity_poly.entity_id
_entity_poly.type
_entity_poly.pdbx_seq_one_letter_code
_entity_poly.pdbx_strand_id
1 'polypeptide(L)' 'MSEIRVKPDESLDSALRRFKRSCAKSGVLSEVRKREHYESPSVKRRKKSEAARAKKRSYR' A
#
# COMPACT_ATOMS: atom_id res chain seq x y z
N MET A 1 -4.47 -8.53 -7.25
CA MET A 1 -5.34 -7.37 -7.59
C MET A 1 -6.58 -7.45 -6.72
N SER A 2 -7.08 -6.32 -6.24
CA SER A 2 -8.25 -6.26 -5.36
C SER A 2 -9.55 -6.14 -6.17
N GLU A 3 -10.27 -7.24 -6.34
CA GLU A 3 -11.63 -7.23 -6.89
C GLU A 3 -12.64 -6.82 -5.80
N ILE A 4 -13.57 -5.91 -6.12
CA ILE A 4 -14.68 -5.54 -5.23
C ILE A 4 -15.98 -5.71 -5.99
N ARG A 5 -16.86 -6.55 -5.45
CA ARG A 5 -18.22 -6.71 -5.93
C ARG A 5 -19.13 -5.70 -5.24
N VAL A 6 -19.79 -4.88 -6.04
CA VAL A 6 -20.75 -3.87 -5.57
C VAL A 6 -22.03 -4.60 -5.18
N LYS A 7 -22.58 -4.27 -4.00
CA LYS A 7 -23.86 -4.82 -3.55
C LYS A 7 -25.03 -4.02 -4.15
N PRO A 8 -26.22 -4.61 -4.31
CA PRO A 8 -27.37 -3.93 -4.92
C PRO A 8 -27.79 -2.64 -4.21
N ASP A 9 -27.66 -2.58 -2.87
CA ASP A 9 -28.04 -1.42 -2.04
C ASP A 9 -26.86 -0.51 -1.69
N GLU A 10 -25.74 -0.59 -2.40
CA GLU A 10 -24.56 0.22 -2.13
C GLU A 10 -24.45 1.41 -3.07
N SER A 11 -24.16 2.60 -2.52
CA SER A 11 -23.80 3.76 -3.33
C SER A 11 -22.44 3.57 -3.99
N LEU A 12 -22.29 4.10 -5.22
CA LEU A 12 -21.03 4.04 -5.98
C LEU A 12 -19.84 4.59 -5.17
N ASP A 13 -20.04 5.66 -4.39
CA ASP A 13 -18.97 6.26 -3.57
C ASP A 13 -18.48 5.33 -2.45
N SER A 14 -19.39 4.57 -1.82
CA SER A 14 -19.02 3.57 -0.81
C SER A 14 -18.17 2.45 -1.43
N ALA A 15 -18.56 1.95 -2.60
CA ALA A 15 -17.79 0.94 -3.33
C ALA A 15 -16.38 1.45 -3.68
N LEU A 16 -16.27 2.71 -4.16
CA LEU A 16 -14.99 3.35 -4.47
C LEU A 16 -14.12 3.55 -3.24
N ARG A 17 -14.68 3.91 -2.09
CA ARG A 17 -13.95 4.00 -0.81
C ARG A 17 -13.37 2.65 -0.40
N ARG A 18 -14.15 1.58 -0.51
CA ARG A 18 -13.68 0.21 -0.21
C ARG A 18 -12.58 -0.20 -1.18
N PHE A 19 -12.70 0.16 -2.46
CA PHE A 19 -11.69 -0.12 -3.47
C PHE A 19 -10.37 0.58 -3.18
N LYS A 20 -10.41 1.89 -2.90
CA LYS A 20 -9.22 2.65 -2.51
C LYS A 20 -8.54 2.06 -1.28
N ARG A 21 -9.32 1.64 -0.26
CA ARG A 21 -8.77 0.97 0.94
C ARG A 21 -8.14 -0.38 0.62
N SER A 22 -8.75 -1.18 -0.24
CA SER A 22 -8.22 -2.49 -0.66
C SER A 22 -6.93 -2.35 -1.49
N CYS A 23 -6.87 -1.37 -2.40
CA CYS A 23 -5.66 -1.01 -3.14
C CYS A 23 -4.54 -0.51 -2.23
N ALA A 24 -4.87 0.29 -1.21
CA ALA A 24 -3.90 0.76 -0.22
C ALA A 24 -3.37 -0.40 0.64
N LYS A 25 -4.24 -1.31 1.08
CA LYS A 25 -3.88 -2.47 1.91
C LYS A 25 -3.03 -3.49 1.14
N SER A 26 -3.35 -3.73 -0.14
CA SER A 26 -2.58 -4.62 -1.00
C SER A 26 -1.20 -4.06 -1.35
N GLY A 27 -0.96 -2.76 -1.13
CA GLY A 27 0.36 -2.16 -1.28
C GLY A 27 0.83 -2.04 -2.72
N VAL A 28 -0.03 -2.30 -3.71
CA VAL A 28 0.30 -2.32 -5.15
C VAL A 28 0.96 -1.00 -5.58
N LEU A 29 0.40 0.13 -5.16
CA LEU A 29 0.98 1.46 -5.48
C LEU A 29 2.36 1.67 -4.84
N SER A 30 2.58 1.13 -3.65
CA SER A 30 3.90 1.22 -2.98
C SER A 30 4.94 0.33 -3.64
N GLU A 31 4.51 -0.78 -4.25
CA GLU A 31 5.39 -1.70 -4.96
C GLU A 31 5.78 -1.15 -6.33
N VAL A 32 4.84 -0.56 -7.07
CA VAL A 32 5.12 0.13 -8.33
C VAL A 32 6.19 1.20 -8.12
N ARG A 33 6.02 2.07 -7.11
CA ARG A 33 7.01 3.11 -6.78
C ARG A 33 8.40 2.57 -6.43
N LYS A 34 8.48 1.42 -5.78
CA LYS A 34 9.76 0.75 -5.46
C LYS A 34 10.43 0.10 -6.66
N ARG A 35 9.67 -0.16 -7.72
CA ARG A 35 10.12 -0.81 -8.96
C ARG A 35 10.35 0.19 -10.10
N GLU A 36 9.97 1.45 -9.94
CA GLU A 36 10.16 2.52 -10.94
C GLU A 36 11.63 2.67 -11.38
N HIS A 37 12.57 2.47 -10.45
CA HIS A 37 14.00 2.47 -10.75
C HIS A 37 14.71 1.33 -10.03
N TYR A 38 15.81 0.86 -10.60
CA TYR A 38 16.65 -0.13 -9.95
C TYR A 38 17.31 0.47 -8.71
N GLU A 39 17.15 -0.22 -7.59
CA GLU A 39 17.92 0.01 -6.37
C GLU A 39 18.76 -1.22 -6.05
N SER A 40 20.01 -0.97 -5.64
CA SER A 40 20.90 -2.04 -5.20
C SER A 40 20.33 -2.78 -3.96
N PRO A 41 20.64 -4.08 -3.79
CA PRO A 41 20.13 -4.87 -2.67
C PRO A 41 20.44 -4.27 -1.30
N SER A 42 21.61 -3.62 -1.16
CA SER A 42 22.01 -2.94 0.08
C SER A 42 21.10 -1.74 0.41
N VAL A 43 20.78 -0.91 -0.60
CA VAL A 43 19.89 0.24 -0.44
C VAL A 43 18.47 -0.21 -0.08
N LYS A 44 17.97 -1.28 -0.72
CA LYS A 44 16.66 -1.87 -0.39
C LYS A 44 16.60 -2.34 1.08
N ARG A 45 17.65 -3.01 1.56
CA ARG A 45 17.74 -3.47 2.96
C ARG A 45 17.78 -2.31 3.95
N ARG A 46 18.55 -1.25 3.64
CA ARG A 46 18.63 -0.03 4.45
C ARG A 46 17.27 0.69 4.53
N LYS A 47 16.62 0.94 3.40
CA LYS A 47 15.28 1.58 3.37
C LYS A 47 14.23 0.78 4.15
N LYS A 48 14.29 -0.56 4.09
CA LYS A 48 13.39 -1.43 4.87
C LYS A 48 13.59 -1.28 6.38
N SER A 49 14.84 -1.23 6.85
CA SER A 49 15.13 -1.08 8.28
C SER A 49 14.79 0.31 8.80
N GLU A 50 15.04 1.36 8.03
CA GLU A 50 14.63 2.74 8.32
C GLU A 50 13.11 2.86 8.47
N ALA A 51 12.34 2.32 7.51
CA ALA A 51 10.88 2.33 7.58
C ALA A 51 10.33 1.60 8.81
N ALA A 52 10.95 0.47 9.19
CA ALA A 52 10.57 -0.27 10.40
C ALA A 52 10.87 0.54 11.69
N ARG A 53 12.03 1.20 11.75
CA ARG A 53 12.40 2.08 12.87
C ARG A 53 11.47 3.28 13.00
N ALA A 54 11.13 3.93 11.88
CA ALA A 54 10.19 5.05 11.86
C ALA A 54 8.81 4.64 12.40
N LYS A 55 8.28 3.48 11.97
CA LYS A 55 7.02 2.94 12.48
C LYS A 55 7.06 2.65 13.98
N LYS A 56 8.18 2.14 14.49
CA LYS A 56 8.38 1.88 15.93
C LYS A 56 8.41 3.18 16.75
N ARG A 57 9.03 4.25 16.22
CA ARG A 57 9.05 5.57 16.89
C ARG A 57 7.67 6.21 16.94
N SER A 58 6.85 6.05 15.91
CA SER A 58 5.48 6.61 15.88
C SER A 58 4.51 5.96 16.87
N TYR A 59 4.84 4.79 17.42
CA TYR A 59 3.99 4.05 18.36
C TYR A 59 4.34 4.33 19.83
N ARG A 60 5.42 5.07 20.07
CA ARG A 60 5.87 5.53 21.39
C ARG A 60 5.43 6.98 21.57
#